data_AF-A0A963WC71-F1
#
_entry.id   AF-A0A963WC71-F1
#
_cell.length_a   1.000
_cell.length_b   1.000
_cell.length_c   1.000
_cell.angle_alpha   90.00
_cell.angle_beta   90.00
_cell.angle_gamma   90.00
#
_symmetry.space_group_name_H-M   'P 1'
#
loop_
_entity.id
_entity.type
_entity.pdbx_description
1 polymer ?
#
loop_
_entity_poly.entity_id
_entity_poly.type
_entity_poly.pdbx_seq_one_letter_code
_entity_poly.pdbx_strand_id
1 'polypeptide(L)'
;AGTEANTELMNPGAGGTPGVAGIPADPGGKAGTGGSGVVPASPNDHEPNVVHIHPGILGDTNPAGGASDLDSTRHRWLNPVAKLVVTVK
;
A
#
# COMPACT_ATOMS: atom_id res chain seq x y z
N ALA A 1 -3.09 7.85 5.21
CA ALA A 1 -2.03 6.84 5.34
C ALA A 1 -2.37 5.95 6.52
N GLY A 2 -3.06 4.85 6.25
CA GLY A 2 -3.48 3.88 7.26
C GLY A 2 -4.99 3.86 7.55
N THR A 3 -5.80 4.58 6.78
CA THR A 3 -7.28 4.51 6.84
C THR A 3 -7.90 3.93 5.57
N GLU A 4 -7.11 3.26 4.74
CA GLU A 4 -7.50 2.84 3.40
C GLU A 4 -6.86 1.47 3.09
N ALA A 5 -7.52 0.66 2.25
CA ALA A 5 -6.97 -0.63 1.85
C ALA A 5 -5.61 -0.50 1.17
N ASN A 6 -4.80 -1.56 1.32
CA ASN A 6 -3.60 -1.76 0.51
C ASN A 6 -3.95 -2.11 -0.95
N THR A 7 -4.40 -1.13 -1.75
CA THR A 7 -4.69 -1.42 -3.17
C THR A 7 -3.41 -1.61 -4.00
N GLU A 8 -2.25 -1.13 -3.53
CA GLU A 8 -0.98 -1.01 -4.28
C GLU A 8 -1.08 -0.26 -5.61
N LEU A 9 -2.11 0.57 -5.74
CA LEU A 9 -2.26 1.45 -6.89
C LEU A 9 -1.65 2.80 -6.59
N MET A 10 -0.94 3.37 -7.55
CA MET A 10 -0.40 4.71 -7.43
C MET A 10 -1.48 5.74 -7.72
N ASN A 11 -1.61 6.70 -6.82
CA ASN A 11 -2.47 7.87 -6.99
C ASN A 11 -1.62 9.14 -6.76
N PRO A 12 -0.96 9.67 -7.82
CA PRO A 12 0.05 10.71 -7.68
C PRO A 12 -0.48 12.02 -7.07
N GLY A 13 -1.78 12.30 -7.22
CA GLY A 13 -2.38 13.56 -6.80
C GLY A 13 -2.97 13.55 -5.39
N ALA A 14 -3.27 12.37 -4.84
CA ALA A 14 -4.02 12.29 -3.58
C ALA A 14 -3.78 11.01 -2.77
N GLY A 15 -2.98 10.06 -3.26
CA GLY A 15 -2.66 8.83 -2.54
C GLY A 15 -2.07 9.12 -1.16
N GLY A 16 -2.38 8.27 -0.19
CA GLY A 16 -1.98 8.43 1.21
C GLY A 16 -2.70 9.53 1.99
N THR A 17 -3.59 10.31 1.38
CA THR A 17 -4.53 11.18 2.13
C THR A 17 -5.63 10.32 2.77
N PRO A 18 -6.12 10.67 3.98
CA PRO A 18 -7.15 9.87 4.65
C PRO A 18 -8.39 9.66 3.78
N GLY A 19 -8.82 8.40 3.63
CA GLY A 19 -10.00 8.04 2.85
C GLY A 19 -9.81 8.03 1.33
N VAL A 20 -8.61 8.33 0.83
CA VAL A 20 -8.29 8.23 -0.60
C VAL A 20 -7.50 6.97 -0.87
N ALA A 21 -8.02 6.14 -1.77
CA ALA A 21 -7.35 4.92 -2.20
C ALA A 21 -6.05 5.19 -2.95
N GLY A 22 -5.09 4.29 -2.75
CA GLY A 22 -3.81 4.29 -3.42
C GLY A 22 -2.67 4.96 -2.65
N ILE A 23 -1.45 4.64 -3.05
CA ILE A 23 -0.22 5.19 -2.50
C ILE A 23 0.14 6.52 -3.18
N PRO A 24 0.87 7.41 -2.49
CA PRO A 24 1.38 8.64 -3.10
C PRO A 24 2.28 8.37 -4.32
N ALA A 25 2.60 9.42 -5.07
CA ALA A 25 3.58 9.35 -6.14
C ALA A 25 4.94 8.79 -5.66
N ASP A 26 5.56 7.92 -6.46
CA ASP A 26 6.92 7.44 -6.19
C ASP A 26 7.96 8.50 -6.62
N PRO A 27 8.71 9.10 -5.68
CA PRO A 27 9.73 10.09 -6.01
C PRO A 27 10.87 9.53 -6.88
N GLY A 28 11.09 8.22 -6.87
CA GLY A 28 12.06 7.53 -7.70
C GLY A 28 11.60 7.27 -9.14
N GLY A 29 10.31 7.48 -9.44
CA GLY A 29 9.72 7.26 -10.77
C GLY A 29 9.87 5.81 -11.27
N LYS A 30 9.85 4.84 -10.35
CA LYS A 30 10.05 3.41 -10.60
C LYS A 30 8.78 2.60 -10.49
N ALA A 31 7.68 3.17 -10.01
CA ALA A 31 6.38 2.52 -10.06
C ALA A 31 5.89 2.30 -11.50
N GLY A 32 5.09 1.25 -11.66
CA GLY A 32 4.31 1.00 -12.86
C GLY A 32 3.03 1.82 -12.88
N THR A 33 2.15 1.46 -13.82
CA THR A 33 0.82 2.04 -13.98
C THR A 33 -0.16 0.99 -14.46
N GLY A 34 -1.44 1.16 -14.12
CA GLY A 34 -2.52 0.33 -14.66
C GLY A 34 -2.77 -0.96 -13.90
N GLY A 35 -2.23 -1.10 -12.68
CA GLY A 35 -2.60 -2.18 -11.79
C GLY A 35 -4.11 -2.28 -11.56
N SER A 36 -4.62 -3.49 -11.37
CA SER A 36 -6.04 -3.75 -11.07
C SER A 36 -6.37 -3.63 -9.59
N GLY A 37 -5.36 -3.68 -8.72
CA GLY A 37 -5.47 -3.57 -7.28
C GLY A 37 -5.52 -4.94 -6.60
N VAL A 38 -4.83 -5.05 -5.45
CA VAL A 38 -4.64 -6.34 -4.77
C VAL A 38 -5.53 -6.55 -3.55
N VAL A 39 -5.78 -5.52 -2.74
CA VAL A 39 -6.68 -5.61 -1.58
C VAL A 39 -7.85 -4.64 -1.78
N PRO A 40 -9.10 -5.13 -1.81
CA PRO A 40 -10.27 -4.26 -1.82
C PRO A 40 -10.49 -3.59 -0.47
N ALA A 41 -11.19 -2.46 -0.46
CA ALA A 41 -11.58 -1.75 0.76
C ALA A 41 -12.31 -2.69 1.74
N SER A 42 -11.88 -2.67 3.00
CA SER A 42 -12.48 -3.39 4.12
C SER A 42 -13.29 -2.41 5.00
N PRO A 43 -14.38 -2.85 5.66
CA PRO A 43 -15.15 -2.00 6.57
C PRO A 43 -14.30 -1.34 7.67
N ASN A 44 -13.24 -2.01 8.11
CA ASN A 44 -12.37 -1.53 9.18
C ASN A 44 -11.35 -0.48 8.73
N ASP A 45 -11.20 -0.24 7.41
CA ASP A 45 -10.18 0.68 6.91
C ASP A 45 -10.43 2.10 7.40
N HIS A 46 -11.69 2.51 7.58
CA HIS A 46 -12.04 3.87 8.00
C HIS A 46 -12.27 4.04 9.50
N GLU A 47 -12.00 3.01 10.31
CA GLU A 47 -12.27 3.07 11.74
C GLU A 47 -11.24 3.96 12.47
N PRO A 48 -11.66 5.00 13.19
CA PRO A 48 -10.75 5.81 13.98
C PRO A 48 -10.22 4.99 15.17
N ASN A 49 -8.93 5.15 15.50
CA ASN A 49 -8.25 4.52 16.63
C ASN A 49 -8.04 3.00 16.54
N VAL A 50 -8.10 2.41 15.34
CA VAL A 50 -7.64 1.03 15.11
C VAL A 50 -6.23 1.00 14.54
N VAL A 51 -5.45 -0.01 14.93
CA VAL A 51 -4.17 -0.30 14.26
C VAL A 51 -4.49 -1.06 12.98
N HIS A 52 -4.28 -0.42 11.83
CA HIS A 52 -4.33 -1.07 10.53
C HIS A 52 -2.92 -1.47 10.09
N ILE A 53 -2.76 -2.73 9.68
CA ILE A 53 -1.58 -3.26 9.00
C ILE A 53 -1.95 -3.48 7.54
N HIS A 54 -1.22 -2.86 6.62
CA HIS A 54 -1.28 -3.24 5.20
C HIS A 54 -0.58 -4.60 5.05
N PRO A 55 -1.31 -5.71 4.83
CA PRO A 55 -0.67 -7.01 4.66
C PRO A 55 0.13 -6.97 3.35
N GLY A 56 1.39 -7.41 3.42
CA GLY A 56 2.35 -7.32 2.34
C GLY A 56 1.95 -8.19 1.15
N ILE A 57 1.33 -7.57 0.17
CA ILE A 57 1.67 -7.84 -1.22
C ILE A 57 2.74 -6.77 -1.56
N LEU A 58 3.61 -7.03 -2.52
CA LEU A 58 4.89 -6.32 -2.66
C LEU A 58 5.04 -5.65 -4.03
N GLY A 59 4.02 -5.74 -4.87
CA GLY A 59 4.18 -5.49 -6.29
C GLY A 59 4.13 -6.73 -7.16
N ASP A 60 4.13 -6.49 -8.47
CA ASP A 60 4.32 -7.49 -9.50
C ASP A 60 5.53 -7.14 -10.38
N THR A 61 5.59 -7.65 -11.61
CA THR A 61 6.67 -7.35 -12.57
C THR A 61 6.15 -6.77 -13.88
N ASN A 62 4.90 -6.32 -13.93
CA ASN A 62 4.26 -5.75 -15.11
C ASN A 62 4.15 -4.22 -14.98
N PRO A 63 5.05 -3.44 -15.59
CA PRO A 63 5.06 -1.99 -15.42
C PRO A 63 3.86 -1.25 -16.05
N ALA A 64 3.07 -1.93 -16.88
CA ALA A 64 1.96 -1.33 -17.61
C ALA A 64 0.60 -2.01 -17.33
N GLY A 65 0.49 -2.74 -16.22
CA GLY A 65 -0.75 -3.40 -15.81
C GLY A 65 -0.52 -4.33 -14.63
N GLY A 66 -1.23 -5.47 -14.62
CA GLY A 66 -1.06 -6.46 -13.56
C GLY A 66 -1.93 -6.14 -12.35
N ALA A 67 -1.52 -6.62 -11.18
CA ALA A 67 -2.24 -6.46 -9.94
C ALA A 67 -1.81 -5.20 -9.17
N SER A 68 -0.60 -4.68 -9.40
CA SER A 68 0.03 -3.66 -8.58
C SER A 68 0.83 -2.65 -9.40
N ASP A 69 0.83 -1.39 -8.98
CA ASP A 69 1.74 -0.38 -9.53
C ASP A 69 3.12 -0.41 -8.85
N LEU A 70 3.31 -1.23 -7.81
CA LEU A 70 4.63 -1.50 -7.24
C LEU A 70 5.36 -2.56 -8.09
N ASP A 71 6.62 -2.28 -8.42
CA ASP A 71 7.56 -3.27 -8.98
C ASP A 71 8.23 -4.08 -7.85
N SER A 72 7.90 -5.37 -7.74
CA SER A 72 8.42 -6.31 -6.74
C SER A 72 9.94 -6.54 -6.79
N THR A 73 10.60 -6.19 -7.89
CA THR A 73 12.06 -6.26 -8.03
C THR A 73 12.78 -5.05 -7.41
N ARG A 74 12.03 -3.97 -7.15
CA ARG A 74 12.53 -2.66 -6.69
C ARG A 74 11.95 -2.25 -5.35
N HIS A 75 10.63 -2.24 -5.24
CA HIS A 75 9.89 -1.90 -4.04
C HIS A 75 9.85 -3.14 -3.16
N ARG A 76 10.94 -3.36 -2.42
CA ARG A 76 11.04 -4.46 -1.47
C ARG A 76 11.29 -3.95 -0.07
N TRP A 77 10.46 -4.40 0.87
CA TRP A 77 10.80 -4.33 2.28
C TRP A 77 11.82 -5.43 2.55
N LEU A 78 13.11 -5.07 2.63
CA LEU A 78 14.14 -5.99 3.07
C LEU A 78 13.84 -6.36 4.52
N ASN A 79 13.28 -7.55 4.75
CA ASN A 79 12.95 -8.15 6.05
C ASN A 79 13.71 -7.52 7.23
N PRO A 80 13.20 -6.45 7.85
CA PRO A 80 13.76 -5.96 9.09
C PRO A 80 13.20 -6.87 10.18
N VAL A 81 14.05 -7.70 10.77
CA VAL A 81 13.70 -8.49 11.96
C VAL A 81 13.61 -7.56 13.17
N ALA A 82 12.50 -6.84 13.29
CA ALA A 82 12.14 -6.06 14.46
C ALA A 82 10.81 -6.56 15.03
N LYS A 83 10.77 -6.75 16.36
CA LYS A 83 9.56 -7.16 17.10
C LYS A 83 9.00 -5.95 17.84
N LEU A 84 7.81 -5.50 17.44
CA LEU A 84 7.03 -4.49 18.17
C LEU A 84 5.98 -5.21 19.05
N VAL A 85 5.91 -4.86 20.33
CA VAL A 85 4.84 -5.30 21.24
C VAL A 85 4.05 -4.07 21.67
N VAL A 86 2.78 -4.02 21.28
CA VAL A 86 1.84 -2.97 21.72
C VAL A 86 0.94 -3.56 22.80
N THR A 87 0.95 -2.96 23.98
CA THR A 87 0.03 -3.31 25.08
C THR A 87 -0.96 -2.17 25.25
N VAL A 88 -2.24 -2.45 25.06
CA VAL A 88 -3.34 -1.51 25.32
C VAL A 88 -3.87 -1.77 26.73
N LYS A 89 -4.05 -0.73 27.53
CA LYS A 89 -4.66 -0.80 28.88
C LYS A 89 -6.11 -0.38 28.83
#